data_AF-A0A1A0JEE3-F1
#
_entry.id   AF-A0A1A0JEE3-F1
#
_cell.length_a   1.000
_cell.length_b   1.000
_cell.length_c   1.000
_cell.angle_alpha   90.00
_cell.angle_beta   90.00
_cell.angle_gamma   90.00
#
_symmetry.space_group_name_H-M   'P 1'
#
loop_
_entity.id
_entity.type
_entity.pdbx_description
1 polymer ?
#
loop_
_entity_poly.entity_id
_entity_poly.type
_entity_poly.pdbx_seq_one_letter_code
_entity_poly.pdbx_strand_id
1 'polypeptide(L)' 'MDHSRAPVPDAWAEYRQLGRYGFTPPGHRQGAGADPRVREVLGGVLAADILAAPGLDDRLSRGGYRVSR' A
#
# COMPACT_ATOMS: atom_id res chain seq x y z
N MET A 1 -20.03 -13.24 -7.53
CA MET A 1 -18.60 -12.92 -7.39
C MET A 1 -18.07 -12.71 -8.80
N ASP A 2 -17.55 -11.52 -9.08
CA ASP A 2 -16.95 -11.22 -10.38
C ASP A 2 -15.45 -11.53 -10.31
N HIS A 3 -15.02 -12.58 -11.00
CA HIS A 3 -13.62 -13.03 -11.01
C HIS A 3 -12.72 -12.21 -11.94
N SER A 4 -13.27 -11.23 -12.68
CA SER A 4 -12.49 -10.25 -13.43
C SER A 4 -11.92 -9.13 -12.57
N ARG A 5 -12.37 -9.03 -11.31
CA ARG A 5 -11.98 -7.99 -10.36
C ARG A 5 -11.05 -8.56 -9.29
N ALA A 6 -10.01 -7.80 -8.94
CA ALA A 6 -9.07 -8.13 -7.87
C ALA A 6 -8.99 -6.96 -6.88
N PRO A 7 -9.90 -6.88 -5.90
CA PRO A 7 -10.08 -5.65 -5.14
C PRO A 7 -8.86 -5.18 -4.33
N VAL A 8 -8.08 -6.12 -3.80
CA VAL A 8 -6.85 -5.82 -3.04
C VAL A 8 -5.75 -5.27 -3.97
N PRO A 9 -5.40 -5.96 -5.08
CA PRO A 9 -4.50 -5.38 -6.08
C PRO A 9 -4.95 -4.04 -6.65
N ASP A 10 -6.25 -3.88 -6.96
CA ASP A 10 -6.82 -2.63 -7.49
C ASP A 10 -6.57 -1.47 -6.52
N ALA A 11 -6.89 -1.66 -5.24
CA ALA A 11 -6.73 -0.64 -4.21
C ALA A 11 -5.26 -0.32 -3.93
N TRP A 12 -4.36 -1.31 -4.01
CA TRP A 12 -2.91 -1.07 -3.91
C TRP A 12 -2.39 -0.25 -5.09
N ALA A 13 -2.81 -0.57 -6.32
CA ALA A 13 -2.41 0.17 -7.51
C ALA A 13 -2.85 1.65 -7.42
N GLU A 14 -4.05 1.91 -6.93
CA GLU A 14 -4.50 3.27 -6.69
C GLU A 14 -3.71 3.97 -5.58
N TYR A 15 -3.48 3.29 -4.44
CA TYR A 15 -2.68 3.84 -3.34
C TYR A 15 -1.30 4.29 -3.83
N ARG A 16 -0.68 3.49 -4.72
CA ARG A 16 0.59 3.79 -5.39
C ARG A 16 0.51 5.03 -6.28
N GLN A 17 -0.55 5.17 -7.08
CA GLN A 17 -0.76 6.33 -7.97
C GLN A 17 -0.98 7.63 -7.20
N LEU A 18 -1.69 7.57 -6.09
CA LEU A 18 -2.00 8.75 -5.27
C LEU A 18 -0.78 9.29 -4.50
N GLY A 19 0.36 8.58 -4.52
CA GLY A 19 1.59 9.02 -3.87
C GLY A 19 1.44 9.26 -2.36
N ARG A 20 0.46 8.60 -1.74
CA ARG A 20 0.13 8.83 -0.32
C ARG A 20 1.26 8.29 0.54
N TYR A 21 1.87 9.15 1.33
CA TYR A 21 2.74 8.75 2.42
C TYR A 21 2.62 9.76 3.56
N GLY A 22 2.07 9.33 4.69
CA GLY A 22 1.94 10.14 5.89
C GLY A 22 3.12 9.93 6.84
N PHE A 23 3.15 10.67 7.96
CA PHE A 23 4.09 10.44 9.06
C PHE A 23 3.70 9.23 9.93
N THR A 24 3.13 8.21 9.31
CA THR A 24 2.71 6.95 9.94
C THR A 24 3.69 5.84 9.57
N PRO A 25 3.77 4.75 10.35
CA PRO A 25 4.43 3.53 9.91
C PRO A 25 3.91 3.04 8.53
N PRO A 26 4.69 2.21 7.82
CA PRO A 26 6.01 1.71 8.20
C PRO A 26 7.15 2.68 7.89
N GLY A 27 8.15 2.73 8.78
CA GLY A 27 9.21 3.74 8.81
C GLY A 27 10.22 3.68 7.66
N HIS A 28 10.30 2.56 6.93
CA HIS A 28 11.12 2.43 5.73
C HIS A 28 10.56 3.20 4.53
N ARG A 29 9.40 3.86 4.67
CA ARG A 29 8.84 4.79 3.68
C ARG A 29 8.76 4.21 2.26
N GLN A 30 8.04 3.09 2.11
CA GLN A 30 7.93 2.37 0.83
C GLN A 30 9.28 1.95 0.23
N GLY A 31 10.32 1.84 1.08
CA GLY A 31 11.68 1.44 0.72
C GLY A 31 12.67 2.60 0.70
N ALA A 32 12.23 3.86 0.71
CA ALA A 32 13.13 5.01 0.70
C ALA A 32 14.01 5.13 1.96
N GLY A 33 13.49 4.71 3.12
CA GLY A 33 14.22 4.67 4.39
C GLY A 33 14.87 3.33 4.70
N ALA A 34 14.83 2.36 3.80
CA ALA A 34 15.50 1.07 3.99
C ALA A 34 16.99 1.16 3.65
N ASP A 35 17.81 0.39 4.38
CA ASP A 35 19.23 0.22 4.07
C ASP A 35 19.41 -0.25 2.60
N PRO A 36 20.36 0.32 1.83
CA PRO A 36 20.58 -0.08 0.44
C PRO A 36 20.77 -1.59 0.24
N ARG A 37 21.42 -2.29 1.19
CA ARG A 37 21.63 -3.75 1.13
C ARG A 37 20.32 -4.53 1.23
N VAL A 38 19.35 -4.01 1.99
CA VAL A 38 18.00 -4.60 2.07
C VAL A 38 17.27 -4.43 0.74
N ARG A 39 17.42 -3.26 0.10
CA ARG A 39 16.79 -2.98 -1.20
C ARG A 39 17.41 -3.80 -2.32
N GLU A 40 18.70 -4.09 -2.25
CA GLU A 40 19.40 -4.98 -3.18
C GLU A 40 18.84 -6.41 -3.14
N VAL A 41 18.61 -6.94 -1.93
CA VAL A 41 18.08 -8.30 -1.73
C VAL A 41 16.58 -8.39 -2.05
N LEU A 42 15.78 -7.43 -1.57
CA LEU A 42 14.31 -7.50 -1.64
C LEU A 42 13.69 -6.78 -2.84
N GLY A 43 14.46 -5.95 -3.54
CA GLY A 43 13.97 -5.10 -4.61
C GLY A 43 12.89 -4.12 -4.14
N GLY A 44 11.80 -4.03 -4.91
CA GLY A 44 10.70 -3.08 -4.68
C GLY A 44 9.60 -3.54 -3.71
N VAL A 45 9.74 -4.71 -3.07
CA VAL A 45 8.62 -5.32 -2.32
C VAL A 45 8.14 -4.46 -1.14
N LEU A 46 9.02 -3.64 -0.55
CA LEU A 46 8.68 -2.71 0.53
C LEU A 46 7.65 -1.64 0.11
N ALA A 47 7.37 -1.47 -1.18
CA ALA A 47 6.29 -0.64 -1.68
C ALA A 47 4.89 -1.24 -1.45
N ALA A 48 4.81 -2.54 -1.13
CA ALA A 48 3.59 -3.26 -0.81
C ALA A 48 3.36 -3.40 0.71
N ASP A 49 4.36 -3.09 1.54
CA ASP A 49 4.18 -3.00 3.00
C ASP A 49 3.47 -1.69 3.34
N ILE A 50 2.13 -1.77 3.39
CA ILE A 50 1.23 -0.66 3.69
C ILE A 50 0.29 -1.07 4.82
N LEU A 51 -0.07 -0.13 5.68
CA LEU A 51 -1.05 -0.38 6.73
C LEU A 51 -2.44 -0.63 6.12
N ALA A 52 -3.21 -1.54 6.72
CA ALA A 52 -4.62 -1.69 6.40
C ALA A 52 -5.37 -0.38 6.67
N ALA A 53 -5.33 0.15 7.89
CA ALA A 53 -5.83 1.48 8.22
C ALA A 53 -4.65 2.39 8.64
N PRO A 54 -4.54 3.64 8.13
CA PRO A 54 -5.40 4.34 7.16
C PRO A 54 -4.97 4.17 5.69
N GLY A 55 -4.29 3.07 5.35
CA GLY A 55 -3.69 2.87 4.03
C GLY A 55 -4.69 2.30 3.00
N LEU A 56 -4.91 0.99 3.04
CA LEU A 56 -5.67 0.24 2.04
C LEU A 56 -7.19 0.23 2.29
N ASP A 57 -7.57 0.11 3.56
CA ASP A 57 -8.96 0.05 4.06
C ASP A 57 -9.61 1.44 4.06
N ASP A 58 -10.94 1.46 4.07
CA ASP A 58 -11.70 2.68 4.23
C ASP A 58 -11.37 3.32 5.58
N ARG A 59 -11.41 4.66 5.64
CA ARG A 59 -11.00 5.40 6.85
C ARG A 59 -11.80 5.04 8.10
N LEU A 60 -12.96 4.42 7.93
CA LEU A 60 -13.89 4.05 9.00
C LEU A 60 -13.80 2.57 9.37
N SER A 61 -12.89 1.81 8.74
CA SER A 61 -12.72 0.36 8.92
C SER A 61 -14.01 -0.43 8.82
N ARG A 62 -14.83 -0.13 7.81
CA ARG A 62 -16.12 -0.81 7.57
C ARG A 62 -15.99 -2.03 6.66
N GLY A 63 -14.77 -2.45 6.37
CA GLY A 63 -14.47 -3.60 5.52
C GLY A 63 -14.49 -3.29 4.01
N GLY A 64 -14.42 -2.01 3.63
CA GLY A 64 -14.26 -1.59 2.23
C GLY A 64 -12.82 -1.18 1.93
N TYR A 65 -12.36 -1.40 0.70
CA TYR A 65 -11.06 -0.89 0.24
C TYR A 65 -11.22 0.52 -0.34
N ARG A 66 -10.20 1.37 -0.20
CA ARG A 66 -10.18 2.67 -0.86
C ARG A 66 -9.91 2.48 -2.34
N VAL A 67 -11.00 2.57 -3.12
CA VAL A 67 -10.97 2.78 -4.56
C VAL A 67 -11.70 4.07 -4.90
N SER A 68 -11.04 4.94 -5.66
CA SER A 68 -11.61 6.05 -6.41
C SER A 68 -12.64 5.45 -7.35
N ARG A 69 -13.92 5.71 -7.08
CA ARG A 69 -14.99 5.41 -8.03
C ARG A 69 -14.86 6.26 -9.28
#